data_AF-A0A2V8WTU2-F1
#
_entry.id   AF-A0A2V8WTU2-F1
#
_cell.length_a   1.000
_cell.length_b   1.000
_cell.length_c   1.000
_cell.angle_alpha   90.00
_cell.angle_beta   90.00
_cell.angle_gamma   90.00
#
_symmetry.space_group_name_H-M   'P 1'
#
loop_
_entity.id
_entity.type
_entity.pdbx_description
1 polymer ?
#
loop_
_entity_poly.entity_id
_entity_poly.type
_entity_poly.pdbx_seq_one_letter_code
_entity_poly.pdbx_strand_id
1 'polypeptide(L)'
;MPALVLGTASIRADVRRAPHLLIWAVLAGCLWAVANTLTIFAIRDIGLSIAFPLWNSNSLLGIFWGFLFFNELRQAGWRRWTGVLGGALVMCFGAALLAVASSTQATAGHSPRGVWAALGAGVLWGTMYIPYRKAYLTGMNPLSFVTFFTFGELGMMAALAVSYTGLAPLWRELQSARGVIFWLMLGGFIWVIGDVFQQYAAKYVGISRGIPLSNSNQLWGLLWGIFVFGELHGRGVSIYMQVVGGSLLMMLGVGAIAFSSATGKEQTRWKEAAQREGRRYGVAADYVEARMEGRQLAGESRPGRSAWDWLLVGGATSIFVVFATMARVPQMSFRWGPVVLLTPSGEPRASTESAIHL
;
A
#
# COMPACT_ATOMS: atom_id res chain seq x y z
N MET A 1 -1.70 11.60 11.96
CA MET A 1 -2.92 11.73 11.13
C MET A 1 -4.19 11.30 11.87
N PRO A 2 -4.34 10.05 12.37
CA PRO A 2 -5.59 9.63 13.05
C PRO A 2 -6.01 10.49 14.23
N ALA A 3 -5.07 10.90 15.09
CA ALA A 3 -5.34 11.81 16.21
C ALA A 3 -5.86 13.20 15.74
N LEU A 4 -5.39 13.71 14.61
CA LEU A 4 -5.82 15.00 14.06
C LEU A 4 -7.25 14.93 13.49
N VAL A 5 -7.56 13.85 12.77
CA VAL A 5 -8.82 13.70 12.03
C VAL A 5 -9.94 13.17 12.93
N LEU A 6 -9.66 12.10 13.69
CA LEU A 6 -10.64 11.36 14.48
C LEU A 6 -10.54 11.67 15.99
N GLY A 7 -9.36 12.01 16.48
CA GLY A 7 -9.10 12.17 17.92
C GLY A 7 -8.87 10.83 18.63
N THR A 8 -7.93 10.81 19.58
CA THR A 8 -7.54 9.62 20.34
C THR A 8 -8.67 9.08 21.21
N ALA A 9 -9.59 9.94 21.68
CA ALA A 9 -10.75 9.52 22.45
C ALA A 9 -11.70 8.62 21.64
N SER A 10 -11.96 8.98 20.37
CA SER A 10 -12.78 8.17 19.47
C SER A 10 -12.10 6.87 19.07
N ILE A 11 -10.77 6.88 18.87
CA ILE A 11 -9.99 5.66 18.65
C ILE A 11 -10.10 4.72 19.86
N ARG A 12 -9.97 5.26 21.08
CA ARG A 12 -10.13 4.48 22.32
C ARG A 12 -11.54 3.90 22.48
N ALA A 13 -12.57 4.64 22.05
CA ALA A 13 -13.95 4.17 22.08
C ALA A 13 -14.17 2.99 21.11
N ASP A 14 -13.66 3.10 19.87
CA ASP A 14 -13.72 2.01 18.88
C ASP A 14 -13.03 0.73 19.41
N VAL A 15 -11.88 0.89 20.08
CA VAL A 15 -11.12 -0.22 20.70
C VAL A 15 -11.90 -0.90 21.80
N ARG A 16 -12.54 -0.13 22.69
CA ARG A 16 -13.34 -0.71 23.79
C ARG A 16 -14.52 -1.54 23.27
N ARG A 17 -15.05 -1.20 22.10
CA ARG A 17 -16.16 -1.94 21.47
C ARG A 17 -15.69 -3.19 20.74
N ALA A 18 -14.46 -3.21 20.22
CA ALA A 18 -13.94 -4.34 19.47
C ALA A 18 -12.45 -4.61 19.78
N PRO A 19 -12.11 -5.04 21.00
CA PRO A 19 -10.71 -5.18 21.44
C PRO A 19 -9.95 -6.29 20.71
N HIS A 20 -10.66 -7.33 20.27
CA HIS A 20 -10.12 -8.42 19.46
C HIS A 20 -9.62 -7.95 18.08
N LEU A 21 -9.91 -6.73 17.64
CA LEU A 21 -9.43 -6.19 16.38
C LEU A 21 -8.02 -5.62 16.46
N LEU A 22 -7.52 -5.34 17.68
CA LEU A 22 -6.14 -4.86 17.85
C LEU A 22 -5.15 -5.89 17.32
N ILE A 23 -5.39 -7.18 17.59
CA ILE A 23 -4.49 -8.23 17.12
C ILE A 23 -4.47 -8.29 15.59
N TRP A 24 -5.62 -8.11 14.94
CA TRP A 24 -5.70 -8.11 13.48
C TRP A 24 -5.00 -6.90 12.87
N ALA A 25 -5.14 -5.72 13.49
CA ALA A 25 -4.45 -4.52 13.06
C ALA A 25 -2.92 -4.62 13.23
N VAL A 26 -2.46 -5.09 14.40
CA VAL A 26 -1.04 -5.31 14.67
C VAL A 26 -0.46 -6.37 13.72
N LEU A 27 -1.13 -7.51 13.53
CA LEU A 27 -0.71 -8.54 12.58
C LEU A 27 -0.62 -8.00 11.14
N ALA A 28 -1.58 -7.17 10.72
CA ALA A 28 -1.51 -6.52 9.42
C ALA A 28 -0.28 -5.61 9.30
N GLY A 29 0.02 -4.83 10.35
CA GLY A 29 1.24 -4.00 10.41
C GLY A 29 2.52 -4.83 10.32
N CYS A 30 2.58 -5.98 11.01
CA CYS A 30 3.73 -6.88 10.91
C CYS A 30 3.90 -7.46 9.50
N LEU A 31 2.83 -7.96 8.89
CA LEU A 31 2.85 -8.47 7.51
C LEU A 31 3.31 -7.39 6.53
N TRP A 32 2.82 -6.17 6.72
CA TRP A 32 3.19 -5.02 5.89
C TRP A 32 4.66 -4.65 6.02
N ALA A 33 5.22 -4.65 7.23
CA ALA A 33 6.64 -4.34 7.44
C ALA A 33 7.56 -5.35 6.75
N VAL A 34 7.24 -6.65 6.86
CA VAL A 34 7.98 -7.70 6.16
C VAL A 34 7.85 -7.54 4.64
N ALA A 35 6.64 -7.27 4.14
CA ALA A 35 6.41 -7.06 2.71
C ALA A 35 7.24 -5.88 2.17
N ASN A 36 7.26 -4.73 2.86
CA ASN A 36 8.08 -3.58 2.46
C ASN A 36 9.58 -3.87 2.52
N THR A 37 10.03 -4.72 3.45
CA THR A 37 11.42 -5.14 3.47
C THR A 37 11.76 -5.98 2.23
N LEU A 38 10.85 -6.85 1.80
CA LEU A 38 11.01 -7.63 0.57
C LEU A 38 11.00 -6.76 -0.70
N THR A 39 10.21 -5.68 -0.74
CA THR A 39 10.21 -4.79 -1.91
C THR A 39 11.53 -4.05 -2.06
N ILE A 40 12.22 -3.70 -0.98
CA ILE A 40 13.57 -3.13 -1.03
C ILE A 40 14.53 -4.10 -1.73
N PHE A 41 14.52 -5.38 -1.36
CA PHE A 41 15.34 -6.39 -2.03
C PHE A 41 14.93 -6.62 -3.48
N ALA A 42 13.63 -6.62 -3.77
CA ALA A 42 13.12 -6.75 -5.13
C ALA A 42 13.59 -5.59 -6.02
N ILE A 43 13.38 -4.34 -5.62
CA ILE A 43 13.80 -3.16 -6.38
C ILE A 43 15.33 -3.17 -6.58
N ARG A 44 16.10 -3.52 -5.54
CA ARG A 44 17.55 -3.59 -5.62
C ARG A 44 18.03 -4.63 -6.64
N ASP A 45 17.39 -5.80 -6.69
CA ASP A 45 17.87 -6.95 -7.46
C ASP A 45 17.31 -7.00 -8.90
N ILE A 46 16.11 -6.47 -9.15
CA ILE A 46 15.44 -6.53 -10.47
C ILE A 46 14.89 -5.17 -10.98
N GLY A 47 15.11 -4.06 -10.26
CA GLY A 47 14.68 -2.72 -10.67
C GLY A 47 13.22 -2.39 -10.39
N LEU A 48 12.89 -1.10 -10.34
CA LEU A 48 11.54 -0.62 -10.02
C LEU A 48 10.53 -1.04 -11.10
N SER A 49 10.90 -0.94 -12.37
CA SER A 49 10.04 -1.20 -13.53
C SER A 49 9.57 -2.65 -13.63
N ILE A 50 10.30 -3.60 -13.07
CA ILE A 50 9.95 -5.03 -13.05
C ILE A 50 9.37 -5.45 -11.70
N ALA A 51 9.91 -4.95 -10.59
CA ALA A 51 9.44 -5.34 -9.27
C ALA A 51 8.00 -4.87 -8.99
N PHE A 52 7.65 -3.65 -9.42
CA PHE A 52 6.34 -3.05 -9.16
C PHE A 52 5.16 -3.88 -9.65
N PRO A 53 5.14 -4.31 -10.93
CA PRO A 53 4.04 -5.14 -11.38
C PRO A 53 4.05 -6.52 -10.71
N LEU A 54 5.21 -7.14 -10.46
CA LEU A 54 5.28 -8.51 -9.90
C LEU A 54 4.62 -8.63 -8.52
N TRP A 55 4.82 -7.68 -7.61
CA TRP A 55 4.15 -7.71 -6.29
C TRP A 55 2.67 -7.33 -6.35
N ASN A 56 2.17 -6.80 -7.47
CA ASN A 56 0.73 -6.61 -7.71
C ASN A 56 -0.01 -7.97 -7.90
N SER A 57 0.73 -9.08 -7.90
CA SER A 57 0.14 -10.41 -7.64
C SER A 57 -0.67 -10.47 -6.34
N ASN A 58 -0.50 -9.51 -5.41
CA ASN A 58 -1.38 -9.34 -4.24
C ASN A 58 -2.88 -9.34 -4.58
N SER A 59 -3.26 -8.83 -5.76
CA SER A 59 -4.65 -8.73 -6.21
C SER A 59 -5.27 -10.12 -6.36
N LEU A 60 -4.52 -11.07 -6.93
CA LEU A 60 -4.94 -12.47 -7.12
C LEU A 60 -5.30 -13.13 -5.78
N LEU A 61 -4.45 -12.91 -4.78
CA LEU A 61 -4.69 -13.44 -3.44
C LEU A 61 -5.83 -12.73 -2.73
N GLY A 62 -6.00 -11.42 -2.93
CA GLY A 62 -7.16 -10.72 -2.39
C GLY A 62 -8.48 -11.28 -2.88
N ILE A 63 -8.56 -11.64 -4.17
CA ILE A 63 -9.73 -12.31 -4.74
C ILE A 63 -9.88 -13.73 -4.21
N PHE A 64 -8.77 -14.48 -4.14
CA PHE A 64 -8.77 -15.84 -3.61
C PHE A 64 -9.31 -15.89 -2.17
N TRP A 65 -8.84 -14.99 -1.30
CA TRP A 65 -9.33 -14.86 0.08
C TRP A 65 -10.76 -14.29 0.13
N GLY A 66 -11.09 -13.34 -0.75
CA GLY A 66 -12.44 -12.84 -0.98
C GLY A 66 -13.45 -13.96 -1.25
N PHE A 67 -13.08 -14.86 -2.15
CA PHE A 67 -13.86 -16.04 -2.49
C PHE A 67 -13.94 -17.03 -1.32
N LEU A 68 -12.80 -17.41 -0.74
CA LEU A 68 -12.72 -18.48 0.26
C LEU A 68 -13.39 -18.10 1.59
N PHE A 69 -13.08 -16.93 2.14
CA PHE A 69 -13.52 -16.55 3.49
C PHE A 69 -14.78 -15.68 3.49
N PHE A 70 -14.99 -14.88 2.45
CA PHE A 70 -16.05 -13.87 2.43
C PHE A 70 -17.19 -14.25 1.48
N ASN A 71 -17.11 -15.43 0.85
CA ASN A 71 -18.08 -15.92 -0.14
C ASN A 71 -18.34 -14.88 -1.26
N GLU A 72 -17.35 -14.06 -1.59
CA GLU A 72 -17.41 -13.19 -2.76
C GLU A 72 -17.41 -14.07 -4.03
N LEU A 73 -18.06 -13.64 -5.12
CA LEU A 73 -18.13 -14.37 -6.40
C LEU A 73 -18.82 -15.77 -6.42
N ARG A 74 -19.23 -16.35 -5.29
CA ARG A 74 -19.80 -17.72 -5.22
C ARG A 74 -21.13 -17.92 -5.99
N GLN A 75 -21.83 -16.85 -6.32
CA GLN A 75 -23.03 -16.85 -7.19
C GLN A 75 -22.84 -15.91 -8.40
N ALA A 76 -21.59 -15.58 -8.73
CA ALA A 76 -21.29 -14.85 -9.93
C ALA A 76 -21.69 -15.72 -11.13
N GLY A 77 -22.45 -15.15 -12.07
CA GLY A 77 -22.78 -15.87 -13.31
C GLY A 77 -21.52 -16.24 -14.09
N TRP A 78 -21.63 -17.22 -14.99
CA TRP A 78 -20.52 -17.74 -15.80
C TRP A 78 -19.65 -16.65 -16.42
N ARG A 79 -20.26 -15.59 -16.98
CA ARG A 79 -19.56 -14.44 -17.59
C ARG A 79 -18.57 -13.72 -16.66
N ARG A 80 -18.82 -13.75 -15.34
CA ARG A 80 -17.97 -13.11 -14.34
C ARG A 80 -16.84 -14.04 -13.91
N TRP A 81 -17.13 -15.32 -13.76
CA TRP A 81 -16.10 -16.34 -13.54
C TRP A 81 -15.08 -16.36 -14.68
N THR A 82 -15.53 -16.27 -15.94
CA THR A 82 -14.64 -16.16 -17.09
C THR A 82 -13.83 -14.86 -17.07
N GLY A 83 -14.39 -13.75 -16.56
CA GLY A 83 -13.66 -12.49 -16.38
C GLY A 83 -12.57 -12.57 -15.31
N VAL A 84 -12.87 -13.22 -14.16
CA VAL A 84 -11.90 -13.41 -13.08
C VAL A 84 -10.78 -14.37 -13.50
N LEU A 85 -11.13 -15.53 -14.06
CA LEU A 85 -10.16 -16.53 -14.53
C LEU A 85 -9.34 -16.00 -15.70
N GLY A 86 -9.99 -15.34 -16.66
CA GLY A 86 -9.32 -14.69 -17.78
C GLY A 86 -8.35 -13.61 -17.31
N GLY A 87 -8.79 -12.73 -16.40
CA GLY A 87 -7.93 -11.72 -15.82
C GLY A 87 -6.75 -12.31 -15.04
N ALA A 88 -6.97 -13.38 -14.27
CA ALA A 88 -5.90 -14.09 -13.58
C ALA A 88 -4.87 -14.70 -14.54
N LEU A 89 -5.32 -15.33 -15.62
CA LEU A 89 -4.43 -15.86 -16.66
C LEU A 89 -3.60 -14.76 -17.34
N VAL A 90 -4.24 -13.62 -17.65
CA VAL A 90 -3.55 -12.46 -18.22
C VAL A 90 -2.51 -11.89 -17.24
N MET A 91 -2.82 -11.83 -15.94
CA MET A 91 -1.85 -11.44 -14.92
C MET A 91 -0.66 -12.41 -14.84
N CYS A 92 -0.92 -13.71 -14.85
CA CYS A 92 0.14 -14.74 -14.83
C CYS A 92 1.05 -14.62 -16.06
N PHE A 93 0.48 -14.38 -17.24
CA PHE A 93 1.24 -14.18 -18.46
C PHE A 93 2.10 -12.90 -18.41
N GLY A 94 1.53 -11.79 -17.93
CA GLY A 94 2.28 -10.55 -17.71
C GLY A 94 3.43 -10.71 -16.71
N ALA A 95 3.18 -11.40 -15.60
CA ALA A 95 4.20 -11.69 -14.59
C ALA A 95 5.31 -12.61 -15.12
N ALA A 96 4.97 -13.62 -15.93
CA ALA A 96 5.95 -14.49 -16.57
C ALA A 96 6.84 -13.70 -17.55
N LEU A 97 6.26 -12.80 -18.35
CA LEU A 97 7.01 -11.95 -19.28
C LEU A 97 7.99 -11.03 -18.53
N LEU A 98 7.57 -10.48 -17.39
CA LEU A 98 8.40 -9.66 -16.51
C LEU A 98 9.51 -10.45 -15.82
N ALA A 99 9.22 -11.68 -15.38
CA ALA A 99 10.22 -12.57 -14.81
C ALA A 99 11.29 -12.93 -15.86
N VAL A 100 10.90 -13.17 -17.11
CA VAL A 100 11.84 -13.38 -18.22
C VAL A 100 12.65 -12.10 -18.50
N ALA A 101 12.02 -10.93 -18.51
CA ALA A 101 12.75 -9.67 -18.67
C ALA A 101 13.80 -9.50 -17.57
N SER A 102 13.46 -9.84 -16.33
CA SER A 102 14.36 -9.73 -15.17
C SER A 102 15.61 -10.61 -15.29
N SER A 103 15.48 -11.81 -15.86
CA SER A 103 16.61 -12.74 -16.00
C SER A 103 17.58 -12.30 -17.11
N THR A 104 17.10 -11.55 -18.09
CA THR A 104 17.93 -10.94 -19.16
C THR A 104 18.62 -9.64 -18.74
N GLN A 105 18.13 -8.97 -17.69
CA GLN A 105 18.61 -7.66 -17.27
C GLN A 105 19.67 -7.69 -16.16
N ALA A 106 19.62 -8.70 -15.30
CA ALA A 106 20.40 -8.70 -14.07
C ALA A 106 21.90 -8.80 -14.35
N THR A 107 22.62 -7.72 -14.08
CA THR A 107 24.08 -7.60 -14.16
C THR A 107 24.82 -8.43 -13.10
N ALA A 108 24.10 -9.09 -12.19
CA ALA A 108 24.62 -10.06 -11.23
C ALA A 108 23.58 -11.17 -11.01
N GLY A 109 23.98 -12.42 -10.80
CA GLY A 109 23.12 -13.61 -10.67
C GLY A 109 22.11 -13.66 -9.51
N HIS A 110 21.56 -12.52 -9.08
CA HIS A 110 20.57 -12.35 -8.01
C HIS A 110 19.14 -12.13 -8.52
N SER A 111 18.90 -12.12 -9.84
CA SER A 111 17.56 -12.03 -10.46
C SER A 111 16.48 -12.91 -9.79
N PRO A 112 16.69 -14.21 -9.52
CA PRO A 112 15.64 -15.02 -8.91
C PRO A 112 15.29 -14.58 -7.49
N ARG A 113 16.25 -14.05 -6.71
CA ARG A 113 15.98 -13.54 -5.36
C ARG A 113 15.06 -12.32 -5.41
N GLY A 114 15.29 -11.41 -6.35
CA GLY A 114 14.44 -10.24 -6.55
C GLY A 114 13.01 -10.60 -6.97
N VAL A 115 12.84 -11.56 -7.89
CA VAL A 115 11.52 -12.06 -8.30
C VAL A 115 10.79 -12.71 -7.12
N TRP A 116 11.47 -13.59 -6.36
CA TRP A 116 10.87 -14.22 -5.17
C TRP A 116 10.53 -13.21 -4.08
N ALA A 117 11.35 -12.18 -3.89
CA ALA A 117 11.07 -11.10 -2.96
C ALA A 117 9.83 -10.30 -3.40
N ALA A 118 9.68 -9.98 -4.69
CA ALA A 118 8.50 -9.29 -5.21
C ALA A 118 7.22 -10.15 -5.05
N LEU A 119 7.27 -11.42 -5.43
CA LEU A 119 6.14 -12.33 -5.24
C LEU A 119 5.80 -12.54 -3.76
N GLY A 120 6.82 -12.67 -2.91
CA GLY A 120 6.65 -12.77 -1.46
C GLY A 120 6.00 -11.54 -0.84
N ALA A 121 6.39 -10.34 -1.27
CA ALA A 121 5.72 -9.09 -0.91
C ALA A 121 4.25 -9.09 -1.35
N GLY A 122 4.00 -9.55 -2.58
CA GLY A 122 2.64 -9.73 -3.10
C GLY A 122 1.80 -10.70 -2.27
N VAL A 123 2.39 -11.80 -1.81
CA VAL A 123 1.73 -12.79 -0.93
C VAL A 123 1.37 -12.21 0.42
N LEU A 124 2.31 -11.51 1.06
CA LEU A 124 2.10 -10.92 2.38
C LEU A 124 1.04 -9.81 2.33
N TRP A 125 1.10 -8.91 1.35
CA TRP A 125 0.08 -7.89 1.14
C TRP A 125 -1.27 -8.48 0.73
N GLY A 126 -1.29 -9.52 -0.09
CA GLY A 126 -2.52 -10.25 -0.43
C GLY A 126 -3.17 -10.90 0.79
N THR A 127 -2.36 -11.45 1.68
CA THR A 127 -2.82 -12.08 2.93
C THR A 127 -3.27 -11.06 3.97
N MET A 128 -2.65 -9.87 4.00
CA MET A 128 -3.03 -8.74 4.84
C MET A 128 -4.49 -8.27 4.62
N TYR A 129 -5.12 -8.64 3.51
CA TYR A 129 -6.53 -8.35 3.28
C TYR A 129 -7.47 -9.12 4.21
N ILE A 130 -7.05 -10.24 4.79
CA ILE A 130 -7.83 -10.99 5.80
C ILE A 130 -8.07 -10.12 7.05
N PRO A 131 -7.03 -9.60 7.73
CA PRO A 131 -7.24 -8.71 8.88
C PRO A 131 -8.03 -7.45 8.54
N TYR A 132 -7.80 -6.86 7.36
CA TYR A 132 -8.56 -5.68 6.89
C TYR A 132 -10.05 -5.97 6.88
N ARG A 133 -10.43 -7.09 6.26
CA ARG A 133 -11.82 -7.47 6.14
C ARG A 133 -12.47 -7.76 7.48
N LYS A 134 -11.77 -8.46 8.36
CA LYS A 134 -12.26 -8.74 9.72
C LYS A 134 -12.49 -7.47 10.52
N ALA A 135 -11.58 -6.50 10.43
CA ALA A 135 -11.74 -5.21 11.09
C ALA A 135 -12.87 -4.37 10.50
N TYR A 136 -13.07 -4.38 9.18
CA TYR A 136 -14.10 -3.55 8.56
C TYR A 136 -15.50 -4.14 8.69
N LEU A 137 -15.65 -5.47 8.65
CA LEU A 137 -16.94 -6.14 8.88
C LEU A 137 -17.46 -5.98 10.30
N THR A 138 -16.58 -5.73 11.27
CA THR A 138 -16.93 -5.45 12.67
C THR A 138 -17.19 -3.96 12.93
N GLY A 139 -17.19 -3.13 11.88
CA GLY A 139 -17.53 -1.72 11.95
C GLY A 139 -16.38 -0.79 12.35
N MET A 140 -15.13 -1.28 12.42
CA MET A 140 -13.99 -0.45 12.81
C MET A 140 -13.81 0.74 11.84
N ASN A 141 -13.46 1.90 12.38
CA ASN A 141 -13.04 3.03 11.56
C ASN A 141 -11.65 2.74 10.96
N PRO A 142 -11.45 2.93 9.63
CA PRO A 142 -10.13 2.79 9.01
C PRO A 142 -9.01 3.57 9.71
N LEU A 143 -9.28 4.77 10.24
CA LEU A 143 -8.30 5.57 10.96
C LEU A 143 -7.91 4.94 12.31
N SER A 144 -8.87 4.33 13.01
CA SER A 144 -8.60 3.56 14.23
C SER A 144 -7.76 2.33 13.89
N PHE A 145 -8.08 1.63 12.79
CA PHE A 145 -7.32 0.47 12.32
C PHE A 145 -5.86 0.84 11.99
N VAL A 146 -5.66 1.88 11.18
CA VAL A 146 -4.32 2.38 10.79
C VAL A 146 -3.48 2.74 12.02
N THR A 147 -4.09 3.26 13.09
CA THR A 147 -3.35 3.58 14.34
C THR A 147 -2.68 2.34 14.95
N PHE A 148 -3.40 1.21 15.03
CA PHE A 148 -2.85 -0.03 15.59
C PHE A 148 -1.96 -0.79 14.61
N PHE A 149 -2.27 -0.67 13.33
CA PHE A 149 -1.40 -1.10 12.26
C PHE A 149 -0.01 -0.47 12.38
N THR A 150 0.08 0.85 12.62
CA THR A 150 1.37 1.54 12.81
C THR A 150 2.17 0.99 13.98
N PHE A 151 1.54 0.55 15.07
CA PHE A 151 2.28 -0.10 16.18
C PHE A 151 2.87 -1.45 15.76
N GLY A 152 2.13 -2.27 15.01
CA GLY A 152 2.64 -3.53 14.47
C GLY A 152 3.76 -3.31 13.44
N GLU A 153 3.58 -2.33 12.56
CA GLU A 153 4.56 -1.89 11.58
C GLU A 153 5.87 -1.45 12.26
N LEU A 154 5.80 -0.49 13.19
CA LEU A 154 6.98 0.02 13.89
C LEU A 154 7.68 -1.06 14.70
N GLY A 155 6.92 -1.89 15.41
CA GLY A 155 7.47 -2.99 16.19
C GLY A 155 8.19 -4.02 15.32
N MET A 156 7.57 -4.44 14.22
CA MET A 156 8.16 -5.41 13.31
C MET A 156 9.36 -4.83 12.54
N MET A 157 9.25 -3.59 12.07
CA MET A 157 10.36 -2.91 11.38
C MET A 157 11.56 -2.72 12.31
N ALA A 158 11.34 -2.34 13.58
CA ALA A 158 12.40 -2.26 14.57
C ALA A 158 13.04 -3.63 14.84
N ALA A 159 12.24 -4.69 14.99
CA ALA A 159 12.74 -6.05 15.17
C ALA A 159 13.58 -6.54 13.97
N LEU A 160 13.12 -6.30 12.74
CA LEU A 160 13.86 -6.61 11.52
C LEU A 160 15.16 -5.82 11.42
N ALA A 161 15.13 -4.50 11.67
CA ALA A 161 16.33 -3.66 11.61
C ALA A 161 17.36 -4.06 12.67
N VAL A 162 16.94 -4.31 13.90
CA VAL A 162 17.83 -4.73 14.99
C VAL A 162 18.36 -6.14 14.75
N SER A 163 17.54 -7.07 14.26
CA SER A 163 18.01 -8.44 13.97
C SER A 163 18.99 -8.49 12.81
N TYR A 164 18.84 -7.63 11.80
CA TYR A 164 19.71 -7.61 10.62
C TYR A 164 21.04 -6.90 10.87
N THR A 165 21.00 -5.73 11.52
CA THR A 165 22.18 -4.85 11.64
C THR A 165 22.77 -4.82 13.05
N GLY A 166 22.01 -5.19 14.07
CA GLY A 166 22.34 -4.97 15.48
C GLY A 166 22.04 -3.54 15.94
N LEU A 167 21.82 -3.34 17.25
CA LEU A 167 21.37 -2.06 17.80
C LEU A 167 22.41 -0.93 17.66
N ALA A 168 23.66 -1.18 18.03
CA ALA A 168 24.71 -0.15 18.00
C ALA A 168 25.12 0.25 16.56
N PRO A 169 25.26 -0.67 15.59
CA PRO A 169 25.44 -0.30 14.19
C PRO A 169 24.26 0.47 13.61
N LEU A 170 23.02 0.03 13.88
CA LEU A 170 21.80 0.73 13.42
C LEU A 170 21.76 2.19 13.92
N TRP A 171 22.11 2.42 15.19
CA TRP A 171 22.17 3.77 15.73
C TRP A 171 23.20 4.66 15.00
N ARG A 172 24.38 4.11 14.68
CA ARG A 172 25.40 4.85 13.93
C ARG A 172 24.94 5.18 12.51
N GLU A 173 24.28 4.24 11.83
CA GLU A 173 23.70 4.48 10.51
C GLU A 173 22.65 5.59 10.55
N LEU A 174 21.75 5.57 11.55
CA LEU A 174 20.72 6.60 11.71
C LEU A 174 21.34 7.99 11.93
N GLN A 175 22.37 8.08 12.77
CA GLN A 175 23.10 9.33 12.99
C GLN A 175 23.81 9.83 11.73
N SER A 176 24.36 8.92 10.92
CA SER A 176 24.99 9.26 9.63
C SER A 176 23.95 9.73 8.60
N ALA A 177 22.74 9.18 8.64
CA ALA A 177 21.66 9.45 7.71
C ALA A 177 20.82 10.69 8.06
N ARG A 178 21.15 11.43 9.13
CA ARG A 178 20.37 12.60 9.60
C ARG A 178 20.04 13.63 8.51
N GLY A 179 20.91 13.76 7.51
CA GLY A 179 20.70 14.69 6.39
C GLY A 179 19.59 14.26 5.41
N VAL A 180 19.20 12.98 5.40
CA VAL A 180 18.18 12.45 4.48
C VAL A 180 16.90 12.01 5.19
N ILE A 181 16.90 11.87 6.52
CA ILE A 181 15.73 11.43 7.32
C ILE A 181 14.48 12.27 7.01
N PHE A 182 14.63 13.59 6.86
CA PHE A 182 13.50 14.46 6.51
C PHE A 182 12.81 14.02 5.20
N TRP A 183 13.58 13.74 4.15
CA TRP A 183 13.04 13.32 2.86
C TRP A 183 12.37 11.95 2.94
N LEU A 184 12.95 11.03 3.71
CA LEU A 184 12.35 9.71 3.98
C LEU A 184 11.01 9.86 4.73
N MET A 185 10.98 10.72 5.75
CA MET A 185 9.76 11.02 6.50
C MET A 185 8.69 11.69 5.64
N LEU A 186 9.07 12.62 4.75
CA LEU A 186 8.15 13.29 3.83
C LEU A 186 7.54 12.28 2.84
N GLY A 187 8.35 11.37 2.30
CA GLY A 187 7.87 10.27 1.47
C GLY A 187 6.89 9.37 2.24
N GLY A 188 7.23 9.00 3.47
CA GLY A 188 6.34 8.25 4.36
C GLY A 188 5.04 8.98 4.68
N PHE A 189 5.06 10.30 4.86
CA PHE A 189 3.86 11.10 5.11
C PHE A 189 2.89 11.09 3.91
N ILE A 190 3.40 11.31 2.70
CA ILE A 190 2.61 11.21 1.46
C ILE A 190 2.05 9.79 1.30
N TRP A 191 2.87 8.79 1.60
CA TRP A 191 2.46 7.38 1.55
C TRP A 191 1.30 7.09 2.51
N VAL A 192 1.34 7.56 3.76
CA VAL A 192 0.25 7.38 4.74
C VAL A 192 -1.06 7.99 4.25
N ILE A 193 -1.03 9.11 3.53
CA ILE A 193 -2.24 9.70 2.92
C ILE A 193 -2.83 8.74 1.89
N GLY A 194 -1.98 8.20 1.01
CA GLY A 194 -2.37 7.18 0.03
C GLY A 194 -2.94 5.92 0.68
N ASP A 195 -2.28 5.41 1.73
CA ASP A 195 -2.74 4.23 2.47
C ASP A 195 -4.11 4.48 3.11
N VAL A 196 -4.35 5.63 3.73
CA VAL A 196 -5.68 5.98 4.28
C VAL A 196 -6.75 5.93 3.19
N PHE A 197 -6.50 6.50 2.00
CA PHE A 197 -7.45 6.42 0.89
C PHE A 197 -7.67 4.98 0.42
N GLN A 198 -6.61 4.17 0.34
CA GLN A 198 -6.70 2.76 0.00
C GLN A 198 -7.53 1.98 1.03
N GLN A 199 -7.38 2.28 2.33
CA GLN A 199 -8.14 1.65 3.40
C GLN A 199 -9.64 2.00 3.33
N TYR A 200 -9.97 3.26 3.01
CA TYR A 200 -11.35 3.66 2.75
C TYR A 200 -11.93 3.00 1.49
N ALA A 201 -11.14 2.88 0.43
CA ALA A 201 -11.55 2.16 -0.78
C ALA A 201 -11.80 0.66 -0.46
N ALA A 202 -10.93 0.02 0.32
CA ALA A 202 -11.11 -1.36 0.76
C ALA A 202 -12.37 -1.55 1.62
N LYS A 203 -12.69 -0.57 2.49
CA LYS A 203 -13.89 -0.60 3.33
C LYS A 203 -15.18 -0.42 2.53
N TYR A 204 -15.26 0.60 1.66
CA TYR A 204 -16.51 0.99 1.00
C TYR A 204 -16.72 0.38 -0.39
N VAL A 205 -15.63 0.22 -1.16
CA VAL A 205 -15.67 -0.38 -2.51
C VAL A 205 -15.42 -1.89 -2.46
N GLY A 206 -14.81 -2.37 -1.37
CA GLY A 206 -14.51 -3.77 -1.13
C GLY A 206 -13.10 -4.16 -1.55
N ILE A 207 -12.62 -5.28 -1.02
CA ILE A 207 -11.23 -5.74 -1.22
C ILE A 207 -11.00 -6.14 -2.68
N SER A 208 -11.94 -6.87 -3.29
CA SER A 208 -11.85 -7.34 -4.68
C SER A 208 -11.83 -6.23 -5.74
N ARG A 209 -12.04 -4.96 -5.36
CA ARG A 209 -12.12 -3.81 -6.27
C ARG A 209 -11.27 -2.62 -5.85
N GLY A 210 -11.42 -2.19 -4.60
CA GLY A 210 -10.69 -1.05 -4.06
C GLY A 210 -9.18 -1.27 -4.11
N ILE A 211 -8.73 -2.49 -3.81
CA ILE A 211 -7.31 -2.85 -3.88
C ILE A 211 -6.78 -2.86 -5.32
N PRO A 212 -7.37 -3.63 -6.27
CA PRO A 212 -7.05 -3.54 -7.69
C PRO A 212 -6.96 -2.10 -8.23
N LEU A 213 -7.90 -1.25 -7.84
CA LEU A 213 -7.92 0.16 -8.24
C LEU A 213 -6.71 0.93 -7.68
N SER A 214 -6.38 0.73 -6.40
CA SER A 214 -5.19 1.35 -5.78
C SER A 214 -3.88 0.87 -6.41
N ASN A 215 -3.84 -0.38 -6.88
CA ASN A 215 -2.67 -0.95 -7.55
C ASN A 215 -2.40 -0.35 -8.95
N SER A 216 -3.30 0.49 -9.49
CA SER A 216 -3.00 1.34 -10.66
C SER A 216 -1.80 2.25 -10.44
N ASN A 217 -1.42 2.52 -9.19
CA ASN A 217 -0.17 3.17 -8.82
C ASN A 217 1.07 2.52 -9.44
N GLN A 218 1.01 1.23 -9.82
CA GLN A 218 2.11 0.58 -10.54
C GLN A 218 2.45 1.24 -11.87
N LEU A 219 1.48 1.87 -12.54
CA LEU A 219 1.73 2.58 -13.79
C LEU A 219 2.62 3.79 -13.53
N TRP A 220 2.41 4.49 -12.41
CA TRP A 220 3.30 5.57 -11.99
C TRP A 220 4.70 5.03 -11.67
N GLY A 221 4.81 3.91 -10.95
CA GLY A 221 6.09 3.26 -10.70
C GLY A 221 6.84 2.90 -11.98
N LEU A 222 6.15 2.33 -12.98
CA LEU A 222 6.70 2.02 -14.30
C LEU A 222 7.17 3.28 -15.03
N LEU A 223 6.34 4.32 -15.09
CA LEU A 223 6.66 5.59 -15.76
C LEU A 223 7.90 6.24 -15.12
N TRP A 224 7.98 6.26 -13.80
CA TRP A 224 9.15 6.79 -13.08
C TRP A 224 10.40 5.94 -13.31
N GLY A 225 10.28 4.61 -13.23
CA GLY A 225 11.39 3.68 -13.53
C GLY A 225 11.97 3.87 -14.92
N ILE A 226 11.11 3.93 -15.94
CA ILE A 226 11.53 4.04 -17.34
C ILE A 226 12.04 5.45 -17.67
N PHE A 227 11.29 6.50 -17.31
CA PHE A 227 11.55 7.85 -17.81
C PHE A 227 12.40 8.71 -16.87
N VAL A 228 12.17 8.63 -15.55
CA VAL A 228 12.88 9.47 -14.57
C VAL A 228 14.23 8.84 -14.20
N PHE A 229 14.21 7.56 -13.84
CA PHE A 229 15.41 6.80 -13.46
C PHE A 229 16.17 6.23 -14.66
N GLY A 230 15.52 6.12 -15.81
CA GLY A 230 16.17 5.64 -17.03
C GLY A 230 16.59 4.17 -16.95
N GLU A 231 15.91 3.34 -16.16
CA GLU A 231 16.31 1.93 -15.89
C GLU A 231 16.51 1.09 -17.16
N LEU A 232 15.78 1.44 -18.23
CA LEU A 232 15.83 0.74 -19.51
C LEU A 232 16.69 1.45 -20.57
N HIS A 233 17.32 2.58 -20.25
CA HIS A 233 18.02 3.40 -21.25
C HIS A 233 19.17 2.61 -21.91
N GLY A 234 19.21 2.61 -23.25
CA GLY A 234 20.20 1.84 -24.02
C GLY A 234 19.94 0.34 -24.11
N ARG A 235 18.82 -0.17 -23.55
CA ARG A 235 18.44 -1.59 -23.70
C ARG A 235 17.72 -1.84 -25.03
N GLY A 236 17.79 -3.08 -25.50
CA GLY A 236 17.15 -3.49 -26.75
C GLY A 236 15.62 -3.40 -26.69
N VAL A 237 15.00 -3.17 -27.85
CA VAL A 237 13.53 -3.02 -28.01
C VAL A 237 12.75 -4.19 -27.41
N SER A 238 13.31 -5.41 -27.47
CA SER A 238 12.69 -6.61 -26.88
C SER A 238 12.46 -6.47 -25.37
N ILE A 239 13.44 -5.94 -24.62
CA ILE A 239 13.33 -5.75 -23.17
C ILE A 239 12.29 -4.67 -22.84
N TYR A 240 12.25 -3.58 -23.61
CA TYR A 240 11.20 -2.56 -23.49
C TYR A 240 9.81 -3.16 -23.69
N MET A 241 9.63 -3.97 -24.75
CA MET A 241 8.35 -4.62 -25.03
C MET A 241 7.95 -5.62 -23.93
N GLN A 242 8.91 -6.35 -23.36
CA GLN A 242 8.65 -7.28 -22.26
C GLN A 242 8.22 -6.55 -20.97
N VAL A 243 8.93 -5.47 -20.59
CA VAL A 243 8.64 -4.73 -19.36
C VAL A 243 7.35 -3.93 -19.48
N VAL A 244 7.18 -3.17 -20.56
CA VAL A 244 5.95 -2.39 -20.81
C VAL A 244 4.77 -3.32 -21.07
N GLY A 245 4.93 -4.29 -21.98
CA GLY A 245 3.88 -5.25 -22.30
C GLY A 245 3.46 -6.09 -21.09
N GLY A 246 4.42 -6.57 -20.31
CA GLY A 246 4.15 -7.35 -19.10
C GLY A 246 3.42 -6.54 -18.04
N SER A 247 3.82 -5.29 -17.82
CA SER A 247 3.15 -4.37 -16.88
C SER A 247 1.71 -4.05 -17.32
N LEU A 248 1.50 -3.80 -18.62
CA LEU A 248 0.18 -3.55 -19.18
C LEU A 248 -0.72 -4.77 -19.08
N LEU A 249 -0.21 -5.96 -19.36
CA LEU A 249 -0.93 -7.22 -19.17
C LEU A 249 -1.32 -7.41 -17.70
N MET A 250 -0.40 -7.20 -16.77
CA MET A 250 -0.73 -7.25 -15.34
C MET A 250 -1.86 -6.27 -14.99
N MET A 251 -1.82 -5.04 -15.50
CA MET A 251 -2.88 -4.06 -15.27
C MET A 251 -4.22 -4.46 -15.90
N LEU A 252 -4.21 -4.97 -17.13
CA LEU A 252 -5.41 -5.45 -17.82
C LEU A 252 -6.05 -6.60 -17.07
N GLY A 253 -5.24 -7.53 -16.54
CA GLY A 253 -5.74 -8.64 -15.73
C GLY A 253 -6.37 -8.16 -14.42
N VAL A 254 -5.71 -7.23 -13.72
CA VAL A 254 -6.26 -6.58 -12.51
C VAL A 254 -7.59 -5.87 -12.81
N GLY A 255 -7.65 -5.11 -13.91
CA GLY A 255 -8.85 -4.41 -14.34
C GLY A 255 -9.99 -5.36 -14.71
N ALA A 256 -9.72 -6.39 -15.50
CA ALA A 256 -10.70 -7.42 -15.88
C ALA A 256 -11.34 -8.06 -14.65
N ILE A 257 -10.54 -8.33 -13.62
CA ILE A 257 -11.07 -8.88 -12.37
C ILE A 257 -11.92 -7.83 -11.63
N ALA A 258 -11.41 -6.61 -11.43
CA ALA A 258 -12.12 -5.56 -10.68
C ALA A 258 -13.49 -5.21 -11.28
N PHE A 259 -13.59 -5.18 -12.62
CA PHE A 259 -14.85 -4.86 -13.31
C PHE A 259 -15.82 -6.05 -13.37
N SER A 260 -15.37 -7.29 -13.10
CA SER A 260 -16.21 -8.49 -13.17
C SER A 260 -17.05 -8.78 -11.90
N SER A 261 -16.76 -8.16 -10.75
CA SER A 261 -17.45 -8.42 -9.48
C SER A 261 -18.89 -7.85 -9.43
N ALA A 262 -19.77 -8.26 -8.52
CA ALA A 262 -21.22 -8.01 -8.58
C ALA A 262 -21.75 -7.07 -7.48
N THR A 263 -21.97 -5.79 -7.78
CA THR A 263 -22.36 -4.74 -6.79
C THR A 263 -23.59 -5.05 -5.94
N GLY A 264 -24.71 -5.52 -6.53
CA GLY A 264 -25.97 -5.66 -5.79
C GLY A 264 -26.04 -6.86 -4.84
N LYS A 265 -25.62 -8.06 -5.29
CA LYS A 265 -25.67 -9.29 -4.47
C LYS A 265 -24.53 -9.38 -3.46
N GLU A 266 -23.39 -8.71 -3.72
CA GLU A 266 -22.27 -8.66 -2.78
C GLU A 266 -22.59 -7.83 -1.55
N GLN A 267 -23.28 -6.68 -1.70
CA GLN A 267 -23.66 -5.85 -0.56
C GLN A 267 -24.53 -6.59 0.47
N THR A 268 -25.51 -7.39 0.02
CA THR A 268 -26.32 -8.22 0.92
C THR A 268 -25.47 -9.23 1.69
N ARG A 269 -24.52 -9.89 1.00
CA ARG A 269 -23.60 -10.85 1.65
C ARG A 269 -22.63 -10.17 2.62
N TRP A 270 -22.22 -8.94 2.34
CA TRP A 270 -21.39 -8.18 3.25
C TRP A 270 -22.17 -7.83 4.51
N LYS A 271 -23.44 -7.44 4.40
CA LYS A 271 -24.32 -7.25 5.56
C LYS A 271 -24.47 -8.54 6.37
N GLU A 272 -24.72 -9.67 5.71
CA GLU A 272 -24.80 -10.98 6.39
C GLU A 272 -23.47 -11.37 7.05
N ALA A 273 -22.34 -11.14 6.38
CA ALA A 273 -21.01 -11.41 6.93
C ALA A 273 -20.69 -10.52 8.13
N ALA A 274 -21.04 -9.24 8.05
CA ALA A 274 -20.90 -8.28 9.14
C ALA A 274 -21.77 -8.68 10.33
N GLN A 275 -23.01 -9.13 10.12
CA GLN A 275 -23.87 -9.67 11.17
C GLN A 275 -23.34 -10.97 11.79
N ARG A 276 -22.75 -11.87 10.99
CA ARG A 276 -22.11 -13.10 11.49
C ARG A 276 -20.90 -12.76 12.36
N GLU A 277 -20.03 -11.89 11.88
CA GLU A 277 -18.82 -11.50 12.60
C GLU A 277 -19.17 -10.66 13.85
N GLY A 278 -20.16 -9.78 13.76
CA GLY A 278 -20.71 -9.05 14.90
C GLY A 278 -21.24 -9.97 16.00
N ARG A 279 -22.05 -10.98 15.63
CA ARG A 279 -22.50 -12.03 16.56
C ARG A 279 -21.34 -12.82 17.16
N ARG A 280 -20.33 -13.17 16.35
CA ARG A 280 -19.15 -13.93 16.79
C ARG A 280 -18.38 -13.23 17.91
N TYR A 281 -18.31 -11.90 17.87
CA TYR A 281 -17.55 -11.11 18.84
C TYR A 281 -18.41 -10.28 19.80
N GLY A 282 -19.73 -10.47 19.80
CA GLY A 282 -20.64 -9.74 20.68
C GLY A 282 -20.73 -8.23 20.39
N VAL A 283 -20.48 -7.81 19.16
CA VAL A 283 -20.61 -6.40 18.74
C VAL A 283 -22.06 -6.12 18.37
N ALA A 284 -22.61 -5.02 18.88
CA ALA A 284 -24.00 -4.64 18.67
C ALA A 284 -24.34 -4.42 17.17
N ALA A 285 -25.48 -4.94 16.72
CA ALA A 285 -25.85 -4.98 15.31
C ALA A 285 -26.11 -3.59 14.71
N ASP A 286 -26.72 -2.70 15.49
CA ASP A 286 -26.95 -1.29 15.18
C ASP A 286 -25.64 -0.52 14.97
N TYR A 287 -24.62 -0.78 15.80
CA TYR A 287 -23.29 -0.21 15.64
C TYR A 287 -22.64 -0.69 14.34
N VAL A 288 -22.67 -2.00 14.08
CA VAL A 288 -22.10 -2.57 12.85
C VAL A 288 -22.79 -2.00 11.61
N GLU A 289 -24.12 -1.92 11.62
CA GLU A 289 -24.91 -1.37 10.51
C GLU A 289 -24.59 0.10 10.26
N ALA A 290 -24.62 0.95 11.31
CA ALA A 290 -24.28 2.36 11.18
C ALA A 290 -22.87 2.55 10.58
N ARG A 291 -21.88 1.79 11.06
CA ARG A 291 -20.48 1.90 10.60
C ARG A 291 -20.23 1.33 9.22
N MET A 292 -21.03 0.36 8.77
CA MET A 292 -21.01 -0.15 7.39
C MET A 292 -21.55 0.88 6.40
N GLU A 293 -22.53 1.69 6.83
CA GLU A 293 -23.06 2.81 6.04
C GLU A 293 -22.21 4.09 6.13
N GLY A 294 -21.10 4.04 6.86
CA GLY A 294 -20.23 5.21 7.10
C GLY A 294 -20.83 6.25 8.06
N ARG A 295 -21.93 5.90 8.75
CA ARG A 295 -22.59 6.75 9.74
C ARG A 295 -22.05 6.48 11.16
N GLN A 296 -22.19 7.47 12.03
CA GLN A 296 -22.01 7.28 13.47
C GLN A 296 -23.29 6.69 14.07
N LEU A 297 -23.15 5.95 15.17
CA LEU A 297 -24.32 5.45 15.88
C LEU A 297 -25.10 6.62 16.50
N ALA A 298 -26.43 6.55 16.50
CA ALA A 298 -27.26 7.57 17.12
C ALA A 298 -26.93 7.68 18.63
N GLY A 299 -26.62 8.89 19.10
CA GLY A 299 -26.19 9.13 20.49
C GLY A 299 -24.67 9.04 20.72
N GLU A 300 -23.88 8.70 19.70
CA GLU A 300 -22.43 8.72 19.79
C GLU A 300 -21.91 10.16 19.77
N SER A 301 -21.04 10.51 20.74
CA SER A 301 -20.44 11.84 20.80
C SER A 301 -19.61 12.13 19.53
N ARG A 302 -19.77 13.33 18.98
CA ARG A 302 -19.00 13.76 17.80
C ARG A 302 -17.48 13.71 18.11
N PRO A 303 -16.63 13.42 17.11
CA PRO A 303 -15.19 13.35 17.31
C PRO A 303 -14.63 14.71 17.73
N GLY A 304 -14.21 14.83 18.99
CA GLY A 304 -13.57 16.01 19.55
C GLY A 304 -12.05 15.83 19.65
N ARG A 305 -11.30 16.93 19.58
CA ARG A 305 -9.85 16.94 19.81
C ARG A 305 -9.59 17.38 21.24
N SER A 306 -8.96 16.51 22.00
CA SER A 306 -8.45 16.80 23.33
C SER A 306 -7.15 17.60 23.26
N ALA A 307 -6.74 18.20 24.38
CA ALA A 307 -5.41 18.81 24.50
C ALA A 307 -4.29 17.80 24.17
N TRP A 308 -4.47 16.53 24.52
CA TRP A 308 -3.54 15.46 24.18
C TRP A 308 -3.41 15.23 22.67
N ASP A 309 -4.50 15.35 21.92
CA ASP A 309 -4.46 15.23 20.46
C ASP A 309 -3.62 16.35 19.84
N TRP A 310 -3.77 17.58 20.34
CA TRP A 310 -2.99 18.73 19.90
C TRP A 310 -1.51 18.62 20.31
N LEU A 311 -1.22 18.10 21.50
CA LEU A 311 0.16 17.83 21.93
C LEU A 311 0.82 16.77 21.05
N LEU A 312 0.11 15.69 20.70
CA LEU A 312 0.62 14.66 19.79
C LEU A 312 0.90 15.21 18.40
N VAL A 313 -0.03 16.01 17.86
CA VAL A 313 0.14 16.66 16.56
C VAL A 313 1.31 17.66 16.60
N GLY A 314 1.37 18.51 17.63
CA GLY A 314 2.46 19.47 17.81
C GLY A 314 3.83 18.79 17.95
N GLY A 315 3.90 17.70 18.72
CA GLY A 315 5.12 16.90 18.85
C GLY A 315 5.56 16.28 17.53
N ALA A 316 4.65 15.62 16.80
CA ALA A 316 4.95 15.06 15.50
C ALA A 316 5.42 16.13 14.48
N THR A 317 4.73 17.27 14.43
CA THR A 317 5.12 18.40 13.56
C THR A 317 6.50 18.95 13.96
N SER A 318 6.79 19.06 15.26
CA SER A 318 8.09 19.52 15.73
C SER A 318 9.23 18.59 15.29
N ILE A 319 9.03 17.28 15.32
CA ILE A 319 10.01 16.30 14.82
C ILE A 319 10.27 16.53 13.32
N PHE A 320 9.23 16.73 12.52
CA PHE A 320 9.37 17.06 11.09
C PHE A 320 10.18 18.35 10.89
N VAL A 321 9.87 19.41 11.63
CA VAL A 321 10.56 20.70 11.54
C VAL A 321 12.04 20.55 11.92
N VAL A 322 12.35 19.84 13.02
CA VAL A 322 13.73 19.60 13.45
C VAL A 322 14.52 18.88 12.36
N PHE A 323 14.01 17.79 11.80
CA PHE A 323 14.72 17.09 10.73
C PHE A 323 14.80 17.92 9.44
N ALA A 324 13.79 18.76 9.15
CA ALA A 324 13.84 19.68 8.01
C ALA A 324 15.02 20.66 8.13
N THR A 325 15.29 21.19 9.33
CA THR A 325 16.45 22.09 9.55
C THR A 325 17.80 21.41 9.38
N MET A 326 17.85 20.07 9.51
CA MET A 326 19.06 19.27 9.32
C MET A 326 19.17 18.66 7.91
N ALA A 327 18.13 18.83 7.09
CA ALA A 327 18.01 18.16 5.80
C ALA A 327 19.03 18.70 4.79
N ARG A 328 19.62 17.79 4.04
CA ARG A 328 20.44 18.10 2.86
C ARG A 328 19.72 17.55 1.65
N VAL A 329 19.74 18.28 0.54
CA VAL A 329 19.16 17.80 -0.72
C VAL A 329 19.98 16.58 -1.17
N PRO A 330 19.38 15.38 -1.32
CA PRO A 330 20.09 14.21 -1.78
C PRO A 330 20.55 14.46 -3.22
N GLN A 331 21.83 14.23 -3.51
CA GLN A 331 22.32 14.26 -4.87
C GLN A 331 21.85 13.00 -5.58
N MET A 332 20.87 13.13 -6.47
CA MET A 332 20.37 12.05 -7.31
C MET A 332 20.48 12.46 -8.77
N SER A 333 20.98 11.56 -9.62
CA SER A 333 21.05 11.76 -11.06
C SER A 333 19.66 11.57 -11.67
N PHE A 334 18.90 12.65 -11.81
CA PHE A 334 17.58 12.63 -12.45
C PHE A 334 17.63 13.10 -13.90
N ARG A 335 16.79 12.51 -14.75
CA ARG A 335 16.40 13.15 -16.01
C ARG A 335 15.26 14.13 -15.71
N TRP A 336 15.60 15.40 -15.53
CA TRP A 336 14.65 16.45 -15.11
C TRP A 336 13.49 16.69 -16.10
N GLY A 337 13.70 16.46 -17.41
CA GLY A 337 12.65 16.65 -18.42
C GLY A 337 11.38 15.82 -18.14
N PRO A 338 11.49 14.49 -18.01
CA PRO A 338 10.37 13.64 -17.62
C PRO A 338 9.78 13.92 -16.24
N VAL A 339 10.58 14.38 -15.26
CA VAL A 339 10.09 14.73 -13.92
C VAL A 339 9.06 15.88 -14.01
N VAL A 340 9.33 16.90 -14.82
CA VAL A 340 8.41 18.04 -15.02
C VAL A 340 7.10 17.60 -15.69
N LEU A 341 7.15 16.62 -16.62
CA LEU A 341 5.97 16.10 -17.30
C LEU A 341 5.10 15.19 -16.41
N LEU A 342 5.70 14.44 -15.50
CA LEU A 342 5.01 13.46 -14.65
C LEU A 342 4.53 14.03 -13.31
N THR A 343 4.86 15.29 -12.98
CA THR A 343 4.40 15.96 -11.77
C THR A 343 3.26 16.91 -12.10
N PRO A 344 2.09 16.85 -11.41
CA PRO A 344 0.98 17.77 -11.69
C PRO A 344 1.36 19.23 -11.33
N SER A 345 1.68 20.00 -12.38
CA SER A 345 1.79 21.47 -12.49
C SER A 345 2.73 22.25 -11.56
N GLY A 346 3.77 22.78 -12.18
CA GLY A 346 4.21 24.18 -12.04
C GLY A 346 4.88 24.59 -13.36
N GLU A 347 4.33 25.57 -14.07
CA GLU A 347 4.86 26.08 -15.34
C GLU A 347 6.37 26.38 -15.26
N PRO A 348 7.15 26.11 -16.32
CA PRO A 348 8.50 26.62 -16.39
C PRO A 348 8.43 28.13 -16.62
N ARG A 349 8.69 28.93 -15.59
CA ARG A 349 9.23 30.28 -15.82
C ARG A 349 10.62 30.10 -16.43
N ALA A 350 10.66 30.24 -17.74
CA ALA A 350 11.87 30.59 -18.44
C ALA A 350 12.44 31.88 -17.83
N SER A 351 13.57 31.78 -17.17
CA SER A 351 14.56 32.87 -17.13
C SER A 351 15.94 32.24 -17.26
N THR A 352 16.39 32.26 -18.51
CA THR A 352 17.76 32.25 -18.99
C THR A 352 18.71 33.03 -18.08
N GLU A 353 19.93 32.50 -17.92
CA GLU A 353 21.24 33.14 -17.68
C GLU A 353 22.01 32.34 -16.62
N SER A 354 23.30 32.05 -16.72
CA SER A 354 24.33 32.25 -17.73
C SER A 354 25.48 31.36 -17.25
N ALA A 355 26.26 30.82 -18.18
CA ALA A 355 27.51 30.14 -17.88
C ALA A 355 28.41 31.02 -17.00
N ILE A 356 29.02 30.45 -15.97
CA ILE A 356 30.38 30.80 -15.55
C ILE A 356 31.08 29.51 -15.11
N HIS A 357 32.03 29.09 -15.94
CA HIS A 357 33.16 28.29 -15.56
C HIS A 357 33.97 29.01 -14.47
N LEU A 358 34.30 28.31 -13.39
CA LEU A 358 35.64 28.19 -12.81
C LEU A 358 35.68 27.00 -11.86
#